data_AF-A0A7V8YW57-F1
#
_entry.id   AF-A0A7V8YW57-F1
#
_cell.length_a   1.000
_cell.length_b   1.000
_cell.length_c   1.000
_cell.angle_alpha   90.00
_cell.angle_beta   90.00
_cell.angle_gamma   90.00
#
_symmetry.space_group_name_H-M   'P 1'
#
loop_
_entity.id
_entity.type
_entity.pdbx_description
1 polymer ?
#
loop_
_entity_poly.entity_id
_entity_poly.type
_entity_poly.pdbx_seq_one_letter_code
_entity_poly.pdbx_strand_id
1 'polypeptide(L)'
;MRLAFFISFLLLLPSALMAQNSAAACSKLSLKGPAGITQPGDSVAFNVASTGSKHPANLSFEWKVEGYTFFEGQGTSQISVPATRDVGNVSVTAFVKINDQKSGCSIFLSESAGIGPTMPGPDHYWFVFGSQRDRYVRSHMDLFFSKLANNPNVEGLIELTFPQDTTRQRKVSRLKLIDKHLAYRRFSPERISYYLRTGEHERIRTIRMSPGADYGYFGIDRSKLIKAEEYKPTKIF
;
A
#
# COMPACT_ATOMS: atom_id res chain seq x y z
N MET A 1 65.18 -11.88 -85.47
CA MET A 1 63.94 -12.66 -85.27
C MET A 1 63.54 -12.49 -83.81
N ARG A 2 62.49 -11.69 -83.52
CA ARG A 2 62.11 -11.29 -82.16
C ARG A 2 61.18 -12.35 -81.55
N LEU A 3 61.57 -12.93 -80.42
CA LEU A 3 60.79 -13.92 -79.67
C LEU A 3 59.94 -13.19 -78.62
N ALA A 4 58.63 -13.19 -78.77
CA ALA A 4 57.69 -12.53 -77.86
C ALA A 4 57.31 -13.47 -76.70
N PHE A 5 57.60 -13.04 -75.47
CA PHE A 5 57.12 -13.64 -74.23
C PHE A 5 55.69 -13.16 -73.96
N PHE A 6 54.71 -14.07 -73.94
CA PHE A 6 53.34 -13.80 -73.48
C PHE A 6 53.20 -14.29 -72.03
N ILE A 7 53.24 -13.36 -71.08
CA ILE A 7 52.96 -13.62 -69.66
C ILE A 7 51.46 -13.49 -69.45
N SER A 8 50.78 -14.61 -69.23
CA SER A 8 49.36 -14.65 -68.85
C SER A 8 49.24 -14.36 -67.36
N PHE A 9 48.72 -13.18 -67.02
CA PHE A 9 48.50 -12.73 -65.66
C PHE A 9 47.11 -13.18 -65.20
N LEU A 10 47.05 -14.25 -64.40
CA LEU A 10 45.82 -14.81 -63.84
C LEU A 10 45.35 -13.90 -62.68
N LEU A 11 44.34 -13.07 -62.94
CA LEU A 11 43.70 -12.19 -61.94
C LEU A 11 42.85 -13.01 -60.96
N LEU A 12 43.38 -13.27 -59.75
CA LEU A 12 42.62 -13.74 -58.60
C LEU A 12 41.83 -12.58 -58.00
N LEU A 13 40.53 -12.53 -58.28
CA LEU A 13 39.58 -11.62 -57.62
C LEU A 13 39.33 -12.10 -56.18
N PRO A 14 39.59 -11.27 -55.15
CA PRO A 14 39.16 -11.59 -53.79
C PRO A 14 37.65 -11.39 -53.68
N SER A 15 36.92 -12.49 -53.52
CA SER A 15 35.50 -12.50 -53.20
C SER A 15 35.30 -11.92 -51.80
N ALA A 16 35.02 -10.62 -51.70
CA ALA A 16 34.55 -10.02 -50.46
C ALA A 16 33.12 -10.53 -50.19
N LEU A 17 33.01 -11.56 -49.34
CA LEU A 17 31.75 -11.97 -48.72
C LEU A 17 31.26 -10.81 -47.84
N MET A 18 30.41 -9.96 -48.40
CA MET A 18 29.59 -9.04 -47.62
C MET A 18 28.57 -9.87 -46.84
N ALA A 19 28.91 -10.22 -45.60
CA ALA A 19 27.93 -10.71 -44.64
C ALA A 19 26.90 -9.59 -44.43
N GLN A 20 25.73 -9.72 -45.06
CA GLN A 20 24.59 -8.87 -44.76
C GLN A 20 24.13 -9.18 -43.33
N ASN A 21 24.68 -8.45 -42.36
CA ASN A 21 24.06 -8.29 -41.05
C ASN A 21 22.73 -7.58 -41.27
N SER A 22 21.66 -8.35 -41.52
CA SER A 22 20.32 -7.85 -41.30
C SER A 22 20.22 -7.57 -39.80
N ALA A 23 20.43 -6.30 -39.42
CA ALA A 23 20.17 -5.85 -38.07
C ALA A 23 18.71 -6.22 -37.77
N ALA A 24 18.50 -7.27 -36.98
CA ALA A 24 17.18 -7.76 -36.66
C ALA A 24 16.39 -6.61 -36.04
N ALA A 25 15.27 -6.23 -36.68
CA ALA A 25 14.46 -5.12 -36.21
C ALA A 25 13.85 -5.51 -34.86
N CYS A 26 14.32 -4.89 -33.77
CA CYS A 26 13.84 -5.17 -32.43
C CYS A 26 12.37 -4.73 -32.27
N SER A 27 11.61 -5.50 -31.49
CA SER A 27 10.24 -5.17 -31.14
C SER A 27 10.17 -3.83 -30.39
N LYS A 28 9.19 -2.98 -30.71
CA LYS A 28 8.93 -1.74 -29.96
C LYS A 28 8.11 -2.06 -28.71
N LEU A 29 8.76 -2.05 -27.56
CA LEU A 29 8.13 -2.30 -26.25
C LEU A 29 8.15 -1.03 -25.40
N SER A 30 7.17 -0.90 -24.52
CA SER A 30 7.05 0.19 -23.55
C SER A 30 6.70 -0.38 -22.18
N LEU A 31 7.24 0.20 -21.11
CA LEU A 31 6.86 -0.12 -19.75
C LEU A 31 5.78 0.87 -19.31
N LYS A 32 4.70 0.37 -18.68
CA LYS A 32 3.60 1.18 -18.17
C LYS A 32 3.46 0.96 -16.67
N GLY A 33 3.40 2.05 -15.92
CA GLY A 33 3.04 2.06 -14.51
C GLY A 33 1.53 2.13 -14.29
N PRO A 34 1.08 2.15 -13.03
CA PRO A 34 -0.33 2.36 -12.70
C PRO A 34 -0.79 3.76 -13.12
N ALA A 35 -2.09 3.91 -13.36
CA ALA A 35 -2.67 5.22 -13.59
C ALA A 35 -2.78 5.98 -12.25
N GLY A 36 -2.17 7.16 -12.18
CA GLY A 36 -2.26 8.05 -11.01
C GLY A 36 -1.33 7.68 -9.86
N ILE A 37 -1.75 8.04 -8.65
CA ILE A 37 -0.99 7.83 -7.41
C ILE A 37 -1.51 6.57 -6.70
N THR A 38 -0.61 5.62 -6.42
CA THR A 38 -0.94 4.43 -5.63
C THR A 38 -1.03 4.80 -4.16
N GLN A 39 -2.04 4.30 -3.45
CA GLN A 39 -2.20 4.57 -2.02
C GLN A 39 -1.36 3.57 -1.19
N PRO A 40 -0.79 3.99 -0.04
CA PRO A 40 -0.15 3.06 0.88
C PRO A 40 -1.11 1.97 1.35
N GLY A 41 -0.69 0.72 1.30
CA GLY A 41 -1.48 -0.48 1.56
C GLY A 41 -1.93 -1.22 0.30
N ASP A 42 -1.88 -0.58 -0.88
CA ASP A 42 -2.16 -1.21 -2.16
C ASP A 42 -0.88 -1.83 -2.78
N SER A 43 -0.93 -2.18 -4.06
CA SER A 43 0.23 -2.60 -4.84
C SER A 43 0.39 -1.77 -6.11
N VAL A 44 1.63 -1.48 -6.45
CA VAL A 44 2.04 -0.81 -7.68
C VAL A 44 2.22 -1.86 -8.76
N ALA A 45 1.44 -1.79 -9.84
CA ALA A 45 1.56 -2.72 -10.96
C ALA A 45 2.34 -2.09 -12.12
N PHE A 46 3.38 -2.78 -12.59
CA PHE A 46 4.11 -2.39 -13.81
C PHE A 46 3.91 -3.46 -14.88
N ASN A 47 3.65 -3.04 -16.12
CA ASN A 47 3.34 -3.94 -17.24
C ASN A 47 4.10 -3.54 -18.50
N VAL A 48 4.74 -4.51 -19.15
CA VAL A 48 5.35 -4.35 -20.46
C VAL A 48 4.29 -4.50 -21.55
N ALA A 49 4.05 -3.43 -22.29
CA ALA A 49 3.16 -3.41 -23.44
C ALA A 49 3.94 -3.41 -24.76
N SER A 50 3.46 -4.18 -25.75
CA SER A 50 3.93 -4.12 -27.13
C SER A 50 3.25 -2.99 -27.89
N THR A 51 4.02 -2.19 -28.63
CA THR A 51 3.46 -1.15 -29.51
C THR A 51 3.25 -1.76 -30.91
N GLY A 52 2.18 -2.55 -31.08
CA GLY A 52 1.81 -3.20 -32.34
C GLY A 52 0.88 -4.41 -32.17
N SER A 53 0.31 -4.91 -33.27
CA SER A 53 -0.76 -5.93 -33.27
C SER A 53 -0.32 -7.36 -32.89
N LYS A 54 0.97 -7.59 -32.66
CA LYS A 54 1.50 -8.92 -32.32
C LYS A 54 2.47 -8.81 -31.15
N HIS A 55 2.17 -9.52 -30.07
CA HIS A 55 3.13 -9.72 -28.99
C HIS A 55 4.28 -10.59 -29.53
N PRO A 56 5.54 -10.18 -29.42
CA PRO A 56 6.65 -11.07 -29.75
C PRO A 56 6.58 -12.30 -28.84
N ALA A 57 6.61 -13.48 -29.45
CA ALA A 57 6.74 -14.74 -28.72
C ALA A 57 8.19 -14.89 -28.21
N ASN A 58 8.37 -15.57 -27.07
CA ASN A 58 9.68 -15.89 -26.48
C ASN A 58 10.46 -14.70 -25.92
N LEU A 59 9.76 -13.83 -25.18
CA LEU A 59 10.40 -12.83 -24.34
C LEU A 59 10.78 -13.43 -22.99
N SER A 60 11.96 -13.05 -22.50
CA SER A 60 12.37 -13.25 -21.11
C SER A 60 12.46 -11.91 -20.40
N PHE A 61 12.08 -11.88 -19.12
CA PHE A 61 12.00 -10.66 -18.32
C PHE A 61 12.87 -10.80 -17.07
N GLU A 62 13.70 -9.81 -16.81
CA GLU A 62 14.49 -9.70 -15.60
C GLU A 62 14.18 -8.36 -14.95
N TRP A 63 13.45 -8.39 -13.83
CA TRP A 63 13.01 -7.21 -13.11
C TRP A 63 13.93 -6.85 -11.96
N LYS A 64 14.06 -5.54 -11.74
CA LYS A 64 14.66 -4.92 -10.56
C LYS A 64 13.81 -3.72 -10.15
N VAL A 65 13.57 -3.57 -8.86
CA VAL A 65 12.83 -2.43 -8.32
C VAL A 65 13.70 -1.72 -7.28
N GLU A 66 13.85 -0.42 -7.39
CA GLU A 66 14.67 0.36 -6.46
C GLU A 66 14.08 0.39 -5.06
N GLY A 67 14.88 0.04 -4.06
CA GLY A 67 14.45 0.02 -2.65
C GLY A 67 13.60 -1.19 -2.25
N TYR A 68 13.29 -2.11 -3.17
CA TYR A 68 12.49 -3.30 -2.89
C TYR A 68 13.28 -4.58 -3.18
N THR A 69 13.26 -5.50 -2.23
CA THR A 69 13.86 -6.84 -2.36
C THR A 69 12.83 -7.90 -2.71
N PHE A 70 11.54 -7.64 -2.49
CA PHE A 70 10.45 -8.57 -2.72
C PHE A 70 9.32 -7.91 -3.51
N PHE A 71 8.91 -8.56 -4.60
CA PHE A 71 7.77 -8.23 -5.44
C PHE A 71 7.33 -9.49 -6.19
N GLU A 72 6.10 -9.51 -6.68
CA GLU A 72 5.54 -10.65 -7.41
C GLU A 72 5.70 -10.47 -8.92
N GLY A 73 5.70 -11.58 -9.67
CA GLY A 73 5.69 -11.56 -11.13
C GLY A 73 7.07 -11.57 -11.81
N GLN A 74 8.14 -11.88 -11.07
CA GLN A 74 9.48 -12.02 -11.64
C GLN A 74 9.47 -13.01 -12.83
N GLY A 75 10.20 -12.69 -13.90
CA GLY A 75 10.22 -13.52 -15.11
C GLY A 75 9.01 -13.33 -16.04
N THR A 76 8.02 -12.50 -15.68
CA THR A 76 6.80 -12.30 -16.47
C THR A 76 6.72 -10.88 -17.04
N SER A 77 5.74 -10.60 -17.92
CA SER A 77 5.54 -9.27 -18.49
C SER A 77 4.94 -8.24 -17.52
N GLN A 78 4.59 -8.66 -16.30
CA GLN A 78 3.99 -7.80 -15.29
C GLN A 78 4.55 -8.12 -13.90
N ILE A 79 4.81 -7.08 -13.12
CA ILE A 79 5.13 -7.23 -11.70
C ILE A 79 4.15 -6.46 -10.83
N SER A 80 4.05 -6.90 -9.58
CA SER A 80 3.29 -6.22 -8.52
C SER A 80 4.22 -5.95 -7.34
N VAL A 81 4.42 -4.67 -7.02
CA VAL A 81 5.27 -4.22 -5.92
C VAL A 81 4.38 -3.77 -4.77
N PRO A 82 4.50 -4.34 -3.56
CA PRO A 82 3.68 -3.92 -2.43
C PRO A 82 4.05 -2.50 -1.97
N ALA A 83 3.08 -1.60 -1.96
CA ALA A 83 3.24 -0.30 -1.31
C ALA A 83 2.81 -0.46 0.15
N THR A 84 3.73 -0.79 1.06
CA THR A 84 3.36 -1.01 2.47
C THR A 84 2.81 0.28 3.09
N ARG A 85 1.92 0.16 4.10
CA ARG A 85 1.19 1.31 4.67
C ARG A 85 2.10 2.36 5.32
N ASP A 86 3.29 1.96 5.74
CA ASP A 86 4.34 2.78 6.35
C ASP A 86 5.23 3.51 5.33
N VAL A 87 5.12 3.15 4.05
CA VAL A 87 5.83 3.80 2.94
C VAL A 87 4.91 4.80 2.26
N GLY A 88 5.34 6.05 2.15
CA GLY A 88 4.55 7.07 1.46
C GLY A 88 5.33 8.36 1.20
N ASN A 89 4.80 9.20 0.32
CA ASN A 89 5.51 10.31 -0.31
C ASN A 89 6.82 9.88 -0.99
N VAL A 90 6.81 8.69 -1.60
CA VAL A 90 7.96 8.14 -2.32
C VAL A 90 7.59 7.82 -3.76
N SER A 91 8.60 7.76 -4.63
CA SER A 91 8.48 7.24 -5.98
C SER A 91 9.10 5.85 -6.02
N VAL A 92 8.39 4.87 -6.58
CA VAL A 92 8.91 3.53 -6.84
C VAL A 92 9.32 3.44 -8.30
N THR A 93 10.57 3.10 -8.55
CA THR A 93 11.09 2.96 -9.91
C THR A 93 11.40 1.49 -10.20
N ALA A 94 10.77 0.97 -11.27
CA ALA A 94 10.99 -0.38 -11.76
C ALA A 94 11.83 -0.35 -13.04
N PHE A 95 12.73 -1.32 -13.14
CA PHE A 95 13.59 -1.58 -14.28
C PHE A 95 13.30 -2.98 -14.78
N VAL A 96 13.22 -3.14 -16.10
CA VAL A 96 13.11 -4.44 -16.73
C VAL A 96 14.10 -4.57 -17.86
N LYS A 97 14.88 -5.65 -17.84
CA LYS A 97 15.64 -6.13 -18.98
C LYS A 97 14.81 -7.19 -19.69
N ILE A 98 14.61 -7.00 -20.98
CA ILE A 98 13.81 -7.88 -21.82
C ILE A 98 14.73 -8.45 -22.89
N ASN A 99 14.86 -9.77 -22.94
CA ASN A 99 15.58 -10.42 -24.04
C ASN A 99 14.58 -11.12 -24.96
N ASP A 100 14.60 -10.74 -26.23
CA ASP A 100 13.87 -11.38 -27.31
C ASP A 100 14.75 -12.47 -27.92
N GLN A 101 14.42 -13.72 -27.63
CA GLN A 101 15.21 -14.86 -28.08
C GLN A 101 15.20 -15.03 -29.60
N LYS A 102 14.16 -14.53 -30.29
CA LYS A 102 14.01 -14.69 -31.74
C LYS A 102 14.84 -13.68 -32.50
N SER A 103 14.83 -12.42 -32.06
CA SER A 103 15.61 -11.35 -32.71
C SER A 103 17.02 -11.20 -32.13
N GLY A 104 17.30 -11.80 -30.97
CA GLY A 104 18.55 -11.61 -30.24
C GLY A 104 18.65 -10.23 -29.57
N CYS A 105 17.59 -9.43 -29.59
CA CYS A 105 17.58 -8.09 -29.03
C CYS A 105 17.48 -8.11 -27.50
N SER A 106 18.22 -7.21 -26.85
CA SER A 106 18.09 -6.91 -25.43
C SER A 106 17.62 -5.47 -25.25
N ILE A 107 16.46 -5.29 -24.61
CA ILE A 107 15.80 -4.00 -24.41
C ILE A 107 15.78 -3.71 -22.90
N PHE A 108 16.13 -2.49 -22.52
CA PHE A 108 16.06 -2.03 -21.13
C PHE A 108 15.02 -0.92 -21.03
N LEU A 109 14.06 -1.08 -20.12
CA LEU A 109 13.01 -0.10 -19.86
C LEU A 109 12.97 0.25 -18.38
N SER A 110 12.53 1.47 -18.09
CA SER A 110 12.30 1.95 -16.73
C SER A 110 11.04 2.78 -16.65
N GLU A 111 10.33 2.72 -15.54
CA GLU A 111 9.13 3.52 -15.26
C GLU A 111 9.02 3.79 -13.76
N SER A 112 8.42 4.91 -13.40
CA SER A 112 8.21 5.32 -12.01
C SER A 112 6.75 5.49 -11.68
N ALA A 113 6.38 5.15 -10.45
CA ALA A 113 5.03 5.33 -9.92
C ALA A 113 5.10 6.04 -8.57
N GLY A 114 4.24 7.04 -8.38
CA GLY A 114 4.13 7.74 -7.10
C GLY A 114 3.30 6.95 -6.09
N ILE A 115 3.82 6.81 -4.88
CA ILE A 115 3.05 6.40 -3.71
C ILE A 115 2.62 7.65 -2.96
N GLY A 116 1.33 7.75 -2.66
CA GLY A 116 0.73 8.84 -1.90
C GLY A 116 1.33 8.99 -0.50
N PRO A 117 0.94 10.05 0.24
CA PRO A 117 1.39 10.23 1.62
C PRO A 117 1.06 8.99 2.45
N THR A 118 1.95 8.63 3.37
CA THR A 118 1.74 7.51 4.31
C THR A 118 0.33 7.63 4.88
N MET A 119 -0.48 6.57 4.78
CA MET A 119 -1.72 6.56 5.53
C MET A 119 -1.32 6.60 7.00
N PRO A 120 -1.73 7.63 7.76
CA PRO A 120 -1.40 7.65 9.15
C PRO A 120 -2.10 6.45 9.78
N GLY A 121 -1.30 5.43 10.10
CA GLY A 121 -1.73 4.36 10.97
C GLY A 121 -2.22 4.97 12.28
N PRO A 122 -2.98 4.21 13.08
CA PRO A 122 -3.21 4.64 14.44
C PRO A 122 -1.88 4.94 15.09
N ASP A 123 -1.78 6.10 15.75
CA ASP A 123 -0.66 6.33 16.65
C ASP A 123 -0.65 5.11 17.60
N HIS A 124 0.48 4.37 17.65
CA HIS A 124 0.67 2.99 18.15
C HIS A 124 0.13 2.70 19.57
N TYR A 125 -0.49 3.68 20.19
CA TYR A 125 -1.18 3.61 21.45
C TYR A 125 -2.66 3.19 21.24
N TRP A 126 -2.85 1.89 21.10
CA TRP A 126 -4.15 1.28 21.39
C TRP A 126 -4.01 0.45 22.66
N PHE A 127 -4.91 0.64 23.62
CA PHE A 127 -4.90 -0.09 24.87
C PHE A 127 -6.20 -0.87 25.01
N VAL A 128 -6.11 -2.16 25.37
CA VAL A 128 -7.28 -3.03 25.55
C VAL A 128 -7.28 -3.67 26.92
N PHE A 129 -8.42 -3.62 27.56
CA PHE A 129 -8.65 -4.28 28.83
C PHE A 129 -10.04 -4.89 28.87
N GLY A 130 -10.15 -6.01 29.59
CA GLY A 130 -11.42 -6.70 29.79
C GLY A 130 -12.34 -6.03 30.81
N SER A 131 -13.26 -6.79 31.38
CA SER A 131 -14.06 -6.33 32.53
C SER A 131 -13.16 -5.95 33.70
N GLN A 132 -13.22 -4.68 34.11
CA GLN A 132 -12.42 -4.11 35.18
C GLN A 132 -13.30 -3.33 36.16
N ARG A 133 -12.82 -3.15 37.39
CA ARG A 133 -13.45 -2.24 38.36
C ARG A 133 -13.33 -0.80 37.86
N ASP A 134 -14.33 0.02 38.14
CA ASP A 134 -14.45 1.39 37.62
C ASP A 134 -13.22 2.27 37.87
N ARG A 135 -12.53 2.09 39.01
CA ARG A 135 -11.28 2.80 39.31
C ARG A 135 -10.17 2.54 38.27
N TYR A 136 -10.06 1.31 37.77
CA TYR A 136 -9.06 0.95 36.77
C TYR A 136 -9.47 1.50 35.41
N VAL A 137 -10.77 1.43 35.08
CA VAL A 137 -11.28 2.05 33.85
C VAL A 137 -10.93 3.53 33.81
N ARG A 138 -11.19 4.27 34.91
CA ARG A 138 -10.85 5.70 35.02
C ARG A 138 -9.35 5.96 34.85
N SER A 139 -8.49 5.15 35.47
CA SER A 139 -7.03 5.29 35.35
C SER A 139 -6.55 5.12 33.90
N HIS A 140 -7.14 4.18 33.15
CA HIS A 140 -6.82 4.02 31.73
C HIS A 140 -7.38 5.16 30.87
N MET A 141 -8.59 5.64 31.18
CA MET A 141 -9.17 6.81 30.51
C MET A 141 -8.33 8.07 30.78
N ASP A 142 -7.79 8.24 31.98
CA ASP A 142 -6.88 9.34 32.32
C ASP A 142 -5.65 9.36 31.42
N LEU A 143 -5.00 8.21 31.27
CA LEU A 143 -3.84 8.08 30.41
C LEU A 143 -4.21 8.35 28.95
N PHE A 144 -5.33 7.80 28.48
CA PHE A 144 -5.82 8.01 27.12
C PHE A 144 -6.13 9.49 26.82
N PHE A 145 -6.91 10.17 27.67
CA PHE A 145 -7.26 11.57 27.48
C PHE A 145 -6.04 12.50 27.64
N SER A 146 -5.09 12.17 28.52
CA SER A 146 -3.81 12.91 28.59
C SER A 146 -3.04 12.83 27.27
N LYS A 147 -2.98 11.65 26.63
CA LYS A 147 -2.32 11.48 25.33
C LYS A 147 -3.03 12.23 24.20
N LEU A 148 -4.37 12.32 24.24
CA LEU A 148 -5.14 13.10 23.27
C LEU A 148 -5.02 14.62 23.49
N ALA A 149 -4.91 15.06 24.75
CA ALA A 149 -4.71 16.48 25.07
C ALA A 149 -3.37 16.99 24.53
N ASN A 150 -2.32 16.16 24.58
CA ASN A 150 -1.00 16.50 24.06
C ASN A 150 -0.91 16.48 22.52
N ASN A 151 -1.93 15.98 21.82
CA ASN A 151 -1.96 15.87 20.36
C ASN A 151 -3.29 16.39 19.81
N PRO A 152 -3.45 17.71 19.58
CA PRO A 152 -4.74 18.32 19.26
C PRO A 152 -5.35 17.83 17.95
N ASN A 153 -4.52 17.39 17.00
CA ASN A 153 -4.96 16.93 15.68
C ASN A 153 -5.50 15.49 15.67
N VAL A 154 -5.41 14.75 16.78
CA VAL A 154 -5.80 13.34 16.85
C VAL A 154 -7.20 13.21 17.45
N GLU A 155 -8.06 12.37 16.89
CA GLU A 155 -9.35 11.99 17.49
C GLU A 155 -9.20 10.76 18.40
N GLY A 156 -10.05 10.66 19.41
CA GLY A 156 -10.15 9.48 20.27
C GLY A 156 -11.28 8.57 19.83
N LEU A 157 -11.00 7.28 19.73
CA LEU A 157 -12.00 6.25 19.49
C LEU A 157 -12.01 5.26 20.66
N ILE A 158 -13.19 5.06 21.24
CA ILE A 158 -13.42 4.14 22.35
C ILE A 158 -14.36 3.04 21.86
N GLU A 159 -13.78 1.88 21.59
CA GLU A 159 -14.51 0.67 21.24
C GLU A 159 -14.90 -0.07 22.52
N LEU A 160 -16.20 -0.32 22.71
CA LEU A 160 -16.73 -1.16 23.77
C LEU A 160 -17.32 -2.43 23.17
N THR A 161 -16.71 -3.57 23.52
CA THR A 161 -17.24 -4.90 23.20
C THR A 161 -18.00 -5.44 24.40
N PHE A 162 -19.19 -5.98 24.17
CA PHE A 162 -20.03 -6.59 25.20
C PHE A 162 -20.47 -8.01 24.79
N PRO A 163 -20.58 -8.95 25.75
CA PRO A 163 -21.32 -10.20 25.57
C PRO A 163 -22.74 -9.96 25.06
N GLN A 164 -23.25 -10.90 24.25
CA GLN A 164 -24.57 -10.79 23.62
C GLN A 164 -25.70 -10.62 24.64
N ASP A 165 -25.59 -11.28 25.79
CA ASP A 165 -26.53 -11.27 26.92
C ASP A 165 -26.36 -10.05 27.85
N THR A 166 -25.41 -9.15 27.57
CA THR A 166 -25.17 -7.97 28.40
C THR A 166 -26.40 -7.07 28.42
N THR A 167 -26.91 -6.78 29.62
CA THR A 167 -28.10 -5.93 29.80
C THR A 167 -27.88 -4.50 29.30
N ARG A 168 -28.95 -3.88 28.80
CA ARG A 168 -28.95 -2.46 28.39
C ARG A 168 -28.42 -1.54 29.50
N GLN A 169 -28.84 -1.79 30.73
CA GLN A 169 -28.41 -1.00 31.89
C GLN A 169 -26.91 -1.08 32.12
N ARG A 170 -26.29 -2.26 31.93
CA ARG A 170 -24.85 -2.44 32.05
C ARG A 170 -24.09 -1.66 30.96
N LYS A 171 -24.53 -1.74 29.70
CA LYS A 171 -23.91 -1.01 28.58
C LYS A 171 -24.01 0.51 28.79
N VAL A 172 -25.19 1.01 29.18
CA VAL A 172 -25.42 2.43 29.50
C VAL A 172 -24.58 2.89 30.69
N SER A 173 -24.48 2.08 31.76
CA SER A 173 -23.67 2.43 32.94
C SER A 173 -22.19 2.56 32.58
N ARG A 174 -21.70 1.72 31.65
CA ARG A 174 -20.31 1.79 31.19
C ARG A 174 -20.02 3.05 30.37
N LEU A 175 -20.91 3.41 29.46
CA LEU A 175 -20.79 4.67 28.70
C LEU A 175 -20.85 5.89 29.62
N LYS A 176 -21.82 5.94 30.54
CA LYS A 176 -21.93 7.00 31.55
C LYS A 176 -20.66 7.16 32.41
N LEU A 177 -19.97 6.06 32.73
CA LEU A 177 -18.71 6.12 33.46
C LEU A 177 -17.65 6.89 32.65
N ILE A 178 -17.56 6.63 31.35
CA ILE A 178 -16.60 7.27 30.43
C ILE A 178 -16.99 8.73 30.19
N ASP A 179 -18.26 9.04 29.94
CA ASP A 179 -18.72 10.42 29.77
C ASP A 179 -18.48 11.28 31.01
N LYS A 180 -18.75 10.73 32.20
CA LYS A 180 -18.45 11.43 33.47
C LYS A 180 -16.97 11.74 33.57
N HIS A 181 -16.11 10.83 33.12
CA HIS A 181 -14.67 11.00 33.14
C HIS A 181 -14.20 12.04 32.11
N LEU A 182 -14.79 12.03 30.91
CA LEU A 182 -14.59 13.01 29.86
C LEU A 182 -14.95 14.43 30.34
N ALA A 183 -16.12 14.57 30.96
CA ALA A 183 -16.61 15.83 31.52
C ALA A 183 -15.73 16.31 32.69
N TYR A 184 -15.32 15.40 33.59
CA TYR A 184 -14.40 15.71 34.69
C TYR A 184 -13.07 16.27 34.17
N ARG A 185 -12.55 15.70 33.08
CA ARG A 185 -11.33 16.17 32.41
C ARG A 185 -11.52 17.43 31.56
N ARG A 186 -12.75 17.93 31.41
CA ARG A 186 -13.13 19.04 30.51
C ARG A 186 -12.63 18.82 29.08
N PHE A 187 -12.61 17.57 28.64
CA PHE A 187 -12.16 17.23 27.29
C PHE A 187 -13.30 17.42 26.29
N SER A 188 -12.98 17.89 25.07
CA SER A 188 -14.02 18.14 24.06
C SER A 188 -14.67 16.84 23.59
N PRO A 189 -16.01 16.70 23.68
CA PRO A 189 -16.72 15.51 23.24
C PRO A 189 -16.73 15.32 21.72
N GLU A 190 -16.60 16.39 20.93
CA GLU A 190 -16.49 16.34 19.45
C GLU A 190 -15.32 15.46 18.97
N ARG A 191 -14.25 15.42 19.78
CA ARG A 191 -13.01 14.68 19.50
C ARG A 191 -13.10 13.21 19.90
N ILE A 192 -14.21 12.74 20.47
CA ILE A 192 -14.38 11.37 20.93
C ILE A 192 -15.52 10.68 20.18
N SER A 193 -15.25 9.47 19.71
CA SER A 193 -16.24 8.59 19.11
C SER A 193 -16.33 7.29 19.89
N TYR A 194 -17.55 6.76 20.03
CA TYR A 194 -17.82 5.43 20.56
C TYR A 194 -18.09 4.45 19.42
N TYR A 195 -17.62 3.21 19.59
CA TYR A 195 -17.99 2.09 18.73
C TYR A 195 -18.43 0.91 19.58
N LEU A 196 -19.66 0.45 19.38
CA LEU A 196 -20.24 -0.62 20.19
C LEU A 196 -20.25 -1.92 19.39
N ARG A 197 -19.69 -2.98 19.97
CA ARG A 197 -19.59 -4.30 19.33
C ARG A 197 -20.12 -5.39 20.27
N THR A 198 -20.66 -6.45 19.68
CA THR A 198 -20.96 -7.70 20.38
C THR A 198 -19.77 -8.65 20.22
N GLY A 199 -19.33 -9.28 21.30
CA GLY A 199 -18.25 -10.28 21.29
C GLY A 199 -18.32 -11.20 22.50
N GLU A 200 -17.38 -12.13 22.65
CA GLU A 200 -17.43 -13.15 23.71
C GLU A 200 -17.24 -12.58 25.13
N HIS A 201 -16.48 -11.50 25.26
CA HIS A 201 -16.09 -10.93 26.55
C HIS A 201 -16.25 -9.41 26.57
N GLU A 202 -16.56 -8.85 27.75
CA GLU A 202 -16.58 -7.39 27.94
C GLU A 202 -15.14 -6.87 27.78
N ARG A 203 -14.92 -5.99 26.80
CA ARG A 203 -13.63 -5.35 26.53
C ARG A 203 -13.81 -3.89 26.18
N ILE A 204 -12.86 -3.06 26.60
CA ILE A 204 -12.73 -1.67 26.16
C ILE A 204 -11.40 -1.53 25.47
N ARG A 205 -11.45 -1.00 24.25
CA ARG A 205 -10.28 -0.64 23.46
C ARG A 205 -10.29 0.86 23.22
N THR A 206 -9.20 1.52 23.56
CA THR A 206 -8.99 2.93 23.23
C THR A 206 -8.02 3.03 22.08
N ILE A 207 -8.29 3.92 21.13
CA ILE A 207 -7.53 4.09 19.90
C ILE A 207 -7.36 5.60 19.66
N ARG A 208 -6.15 6.00 19.27
CA ARG A 208 -5.85 7.34 18.79
C ARG A 208 -5.90 7.35 17.26
N MET A 209 -6.86 8.09 16.71
CA MET A 209 -7.14 8.20 15.28
C MET A 209 -6.51 9.48 14.74
N SER A 210 -5.42 9.35 13.98
CA SER A 210 -4.81 10.47 13.28
C SER A 210 -5.74 11.00 12.16
N PRO A 211 -5.61 12.26 11.73
CA PRO A 211 -6.36 12.79 10.59
C PRO A 211 -6.19 11.90 9.36
N GLY A 212 -7.29 11.47 8.74
CA GLY A 212 -7.25 10.59 7.57
C GLY A 212 -6.97 9.12 7.86
N ALA A 213 -6.91 8.70 9.13
CA ALA A 213 -6.74 7.29 9.49
C ALA A 213 -7.92 6.44 8.98
N ASP A 214 -7.57 5.27 8.41
CA ASP A 214 -8.52 4.28 7.91
C ASP A 214 -9.09 3.44 9.07
N TYR A 215 -10.39 3.62 9.34
CA TYR A 215 -11.12 2.85 10.35
C TYR A 215 -11.24 1.36 9.99
N GLY A 216 -11.16 1.01 8.70
CA GLY A 216 -11.18 -0.36 8.21
C GLY A 216 -10.04 -1.22 8.76
N TYR A 217 -8.89 -0.62 9.06
CA TYR A 217 -7.76 -1.27 9.73
C TYR A 217 -8.16 -1.95 11.06
N PHE A 218 -9.17 -1.40 11.74
CA PHE A 218 -9.68 -1.92 13.01
C PHE A 218 -10.93 -2.79 12.88
N GLY A 219 -11.37 -3.05 11.65
CA GLY A 219 -12.70 -3.60 11.38
C GLY A 219 -13.80 -2.70 11.92
N ILE A 220 -13.58 -1.39 11.95
CA ILE A 220 -14.54 -0.41 12.46
C ILE A 220 -15.30 0.19 11.30
N ASP A 221 -16.61 -0.04 11.31
CA ASP A 221 -17.53 0.54 10.36
C ASP A 221 -17.84 1.98 10.77
N ARG A 222 -17.33 2.94 9.99
CA ARG A 222 -17.46 4.38 10.29
C ARG A 222 -18.93 4.81 10.42
N SER A 223 -19.85 4.16 9.72
CA SER A 223 -21.29 4.47 9.78
C SER A 223 -21.95 4.13 11.12
N LYS A 224 -21.29 3.30 11.94
CA LYS A 224 -21.77 2.88 13.27
C LYS A 224 -21.08 3.62 14.41
N LEU A 225 -20.23 4.60 14.11
CA LEU A 225 -19.64 5.46 15.12
C LEU A 225 -20.71 6.36 15.73
N ILE A 226 -20.62 6.56 17.04
CA ILE A 226 -21.48 7.47 17.77
C ILE A 226 -20.57 8.56 18.33
N LYS A 227 -20.73 9.81 17.90
CA LYS A 227 -19.98 10.93 18.48
C LYS A 227 -20.38 11.11 19.95
N ALA A 228 -19.41 11.38 20.82
CA ALA A 228 -19.67 11.47 22.26
C ALA A 228 -20.62 12.63 22.60
N GLU A 229 -20.63 13.70 21.81
CA GLU A 229 -21.57 14.82 21.94
C GLU A 229 -23.02 14.45 21.55
N GLU A 230 -23.17 13.48 20.64
CA GLU A 230 -24.47 12.98 20.17
C GLU A 230 -25.01 11.87 21.07
N TYR A 231 -24.15 11.34 21.96
CA TYR A 231 -24.49 10.24 22.86
C TYR A 231 -25.67 10.62 23.76
N LYS A 232 -26.81 9.96 23.52
CA LYS A 232 -27.99 10.01 24.38
C LYS A 232 -28.25 8.61 24.92
N PRO A 233 -28.13 8.38 26.25
CA PRO A 233 -28.31 7.07 26.87
C PRO A 233 -29.59 6.32 26.47
N THR A 234 -30.63 7.07 26.08
CA THR A 234 -31.95 6.54 25.72
C THR A 234 -32.06 6.01 24.28
N LYS A 235 -31.11 6.31 23.38
CA LYS A 235 -31.24 6.07 21.93
C LYS A 235 -30.37 4.96 21.35
N ILE A 236 -29.48 4.35 22.15
CA ILE A 236 -28.30 3.62 21.62
C ILE A 236 -28.41 2.09 21.75
N PHE A 237 -29.48 1.61 22.39
CA PHE A 237 -29.80 0.19 22.51
C PHE A 237 -31.31 0.01 22.49
#